data_AF-A0A3P7KBM1-F1
#
_entry.id   AF-A0A3P7KBM1-F1
#
_cell.length_a   1.000
_cell.length_b   1.000
_cell.length_c   1.000
_cell.angle_alpha   90.00
_cell.angle_beta   90.00
_cell.angle_gamma   90.00
#
_symmetry.space_group_name_H-M   'P 1'
#
loop_
_entity.id
_entity.type
_entity.pdbx_description
1 polymer ?
#
loop_
_entity_poly.entity_id
_entity_poly.type
_entity_poly.pdbx_seq_one_letter_code
_entity_poly.pdbx_strand_id
1 'polypeptide(L)'
;MNNPLLEIFQPVDNSKSLADMWNSAGSANFLGVMVEENPAAVAWALAINFYNDRNIRIVLARPQHPEVVKQLRADANNRFLLYHRGDSTPVWTSPSGARWSEIQDKVMEFVTHHAAPPKSAEKSTAVEPQAPAPTAEIDMSQYKVELADIKSTISYMLFQEIARQQVVDGEGLVGLKSWIHAVSKYAPATTPIRRLLYRMDQWLQGQGPSMTYEDWTKKLEEVHTDLGNPLPREIEWVACKGSKPHFRGYTCGVWV
;
A
#
# COMPACT_ATOMS: atom_id res chain seq x y z
N MET A 1 24.86 -16.30 -8.21
CA MET A 1 24.58 -14.98 -7.62
C MET A 1 24.06 -15.23 -6.21
N ASN A 2 24.92 -15.15 -5.19
CA ASN A 2 24.49 -15.31 -3.79
C ASN A 2 23.77 -14.03 -3.37
N ASN A 3 22.44 -14.08 -3.27
CA ASN A 3 21.66 -12.98 -2.74
C ASN A 3 21.58 -13.16 -1.21
N PRO A 4 22.29 -12.35 -0.40
CA PRO A 4 22.35 -12.53 1.05
C PRO A 4 20.98 -12.41 1.74
N LEU A 5 19.98 -11.84 1.07
CA LEU A 5 18.60 -11.78 1.56
C LEU A 5 17.87 -13.12 1.51
N LEU A 6 18.28 -14.08 0.67
CA LEU A 6 17.65 -15.40 0.65
C LEU A 6 18.05 -16.25 1.86
N GLU A 7 19.24 -16.00 2.42
CA GLU A 7 19.80 -16.80 3.51
C GLU A 7 19.05 -16.59 4.84
N ILE A 8 18.51 -15.38 5.11
CA ILE A 8 17.78 -15.09 6.35
C ILE A 8 16.43 -15.82 6.44
N PHE A 9 15.91 -16.28 5.31
CA PHE A 9 14.64 -16.99 5.23
C PHE A 9 14.80 -18.52 5.25
N GLN A 10 16.04 -19.01 5.14
CA GLN A 10 16.32 -20.44 5.23
C GLN A 10 16.39 -20.88 6.70
N PRO A 11 15.86 -22.07 7.03
CA PRO A 11 16.04 -22.63 8.35
C PRO A 11 17.53 -22.92 8.60
N VAL A 12 17.95 -22.75 9.84
CA VAL A 12 19.27 -23.20 10.31
C VAL A 12 19.33 -24.72 10.21
N ASP A 13 20.42 -25.20 9.61
CA ASP A 13 20.68 -26.64 9.44
C ASP A 13 20.86 -27.34 10.80
N ASN A 14 20.33 -28.57 10.92
CA ASN A 14 20.34 -29.35 12.17
C ASN A 14 21.76 -29.66 12.69
N SER A 15 22.80 -29.56 11.86
CA SER A 15 24.20 -29.70 12.29
C SER A 15 24.76 -28.48 13.02
N LYS A 16 24.11 -27.32 12.93
CA LYS A 16 24.59 -26.07 13.53
C LYS A 16 24.20 -25.98 15.00
N SER A 17 25.20 -25.75 15.85
CA SER A 17 25.01 -25.51 17.27
C SER A 17 24.54 -24.08 17.55
N LEU A 18 24.08 -23.82 18.78
CA LEU A 18 23.81 -22.46 19.24
C LEU A 18 25.04 -21.53 19.10
N ALA A 19 26.25 -22.07 19.30
CA ALA A 19 27.49 -21.32 19.09
C ALA A 19 27.68 -20.93 17.61
N ASP A 20 27.33 -21.81 16.67
CA ASP A 20 27.38 -21.49 15.24
C ASP A 20 26.38 -20.39 14.86
N MET A 21 25.18 -20.40 15.47
CA MET A 21 24.19 -19.33 15.28
C MET A 21 24.67 -17.99 15.84
N TRP A 22 25.37 -17.99 16.98
CA TRP A 22 25.99 -16.78 17.53
C TRP A 22 27.15 -16.27 16.67
N ASN A 23 27.96 -17.17 16.11
CA ASN A 23 29.03 -16.79 15.19
C ASN A 23 28.49 -16.10 13.93
N SER A 24 27.34 -16.56 13.40
CA SER A 24 26.69 -15.91 12.24
C SER A 24 25.94 -14.61 12.61
N ALA A 25 25.56 -14.43 13.88
CA ALA A 25 24.91 -13.22 14.40
C ALA A 25 25.87 -12.03 14.60
N GLY A 26 27.17 -12.18 14.34
CA GLY A 26 28.14 -11.09 14.34
C GLY A 26 28.29 -10.43 15.73
N SER A 27 27.95 -9.14 15.86
CA SER A 27 28.05 -8.38 17.11
C SER A 27 26.72 -8.18 17.85
N ALA A 28 25.62 -8.81 17.41
CA ALA A 28 24.31 -8.66 18.04
C ALA A 28 24.27 -9.20 19.48
N ASN A 29 23.72 -8.45 20.44
CA ASN A 29 23.60 -8.91 21.83
C ASN A 29 22.46 -9.90 22.05
N PHE A 30 21.50 -9.96 21.13
CA PHE A 30 20.36 -10.89 21.19
C PHE A 30 20.30 -11.79 19.97
N LEU A 31 19.83 -13.02 20.19
CA LEU A 31 19.53 -14.00 19.14
C LEU A 31 18.12 -14.53 19.36
N GLY A 32 17.24 -14.26 18.41
CA GLY A 32 15.88 -14.80 18.36
C GLY A 32 15.83 -16.03 17.46
N VAL A 33 15.41 -17.16 18.00
CA VAL A 33 15.18 -18.40 17.25
C VAL A 33 13.67 -18.59 17.13
N MET A 34 13.13 -18.34 15.94
CA MET A 34 11.73 -18.66 15.63
C MET A 34 11.63 -20.10 15.14
N VAL A 35 10.76 -20.88 15.77
CA VAL A 35 10.54 -22.29 15.45
C VAL A 35 9.24 -22.43 14.66
N GLU A 36 9.36 -22.74 13.37
CA GLU A 36 8.20 -22.82 12.48
C GLU A 36 8.44 -23.83 11.35
N GLU A 37 7.43 -24.66 11.05
CA GLU A 37 7.38 -25.45 9.82
C GLU A 37 7.05 -24.58 8.60
N ASN A 38 7.23 -25.11 7.39
CA ASN A 38 6.81 -24.37 6.20
C ASN A 38 5.28 -24.39 6.03
N PRO A 39 4.66 -23.25 5.66
CA PRO A 39 5.27 -21.93 5.45
C PRO A 39 5.61 -21.20 6.76
N ALA A 40 6.84 -20.70 6.88
CA ALA A 40 7.36 -20.08 8.10
C ALA A 40 7.08 -18.57 8.17
N ALA A 41 5.79 -18.21 8.11
CA ALA A 41 5.35 -16.83 7.91
C ALA A 41 5.75 -15.89 9.06
N VAL A 42 5.65 -16.34 10.30
CA VAL A 42 6.01 -15.53 11.48
C VAL A 42 7.52 -15.33 11.55
N ALA A 43 8.30 -16.38 11.27
CA ALA A 43 9.75 -16.30 11.23
C ALA A 43 10.25 -15.32 10.17
N TRP A 44 9.69 -15.37 8.96
CA TRP A 44 10.06 -14.46 7.88
C TRP A 44 9.70 -13.01 8.21
N ALA A 45 8.52 -12.79 8.81
CA ALA A 45 8.10 -11.46 9.23
C ALA A 45 9.03 -10.88 10.31
N LEU A 46 9.44 -11.68 11.32
CA LEU A 46 10.42 -11.26 12.32
C LEU A 46 11.81 -11.00 11.70
N ALA A 47 12.26 -11.87 10.79
CA ALA A 47 13.54 -11.71 10.10
C ALA A 47 13.61 -10.40 9.31
N ILE A 48 12.50 -10.00 8.65
CA ILE A 48 12.39 -8.71 7.95
C ILE A 48 12.36 -7.56 8.96
N ASN A 49 11.53 -7.66 10.00
CA ASN A 49 11.33 -6.60 10.99
C ASN A 49 12.65 -6.21 11.69
N PHE A 50 13.50 -7.19 11.98
CA PHE A 50 14.77 -7.00 12.68
C PHE A 50 16.01 -7.07 11.76
N TYR A 51 15.85 -7.08 10.43
CA TYR A 51 16.97 -7.30 9.49
C TYR A 51 18.10 -6.28 9.65
N ASN A 52 17.76 -5.02 9.88
CA ASN A 52 18.71 -3.91 10.04
C ASN A 52 19.02 -3.56 11.50
N ASP A 53 18.46 -4.30 12.46
CA ASP A 53 18.79 -4.10 13.87
C ASP A 53 20.15 -4.73 14.17
N ARG A 54 21.10 -3.92 14.66
CA ARG A 54 22.45 -4.39 14.98
C ARG A 54 22.52 -5.12 16.32
N ASN A 55 21.49 -4.98 17.16
CA ASN A 55 21.45 -5.50 18.51
C ASN A 55 20.79 -6.87 18.61
N ILE A 56 20.01 -7.28 17.59
CA ILE A 56 19.37 -8.60 17.54
C ILE A 56 19.52 -9.26 16.17
N ARG A 57 19.72 -10.58 16.17
CA ARG A 57 19.59 -11.41 14.96
C ARG A 57 18.43 -12.39 15.11
N ILE A 58 17.60 -12.51 14.07
CA ILE A 58 16.55 -13.53 14.00
C ILE A 58 17.00 -14.67 13.09
N VAL A 59 16.77 -15.89 13.52
CA VAL A 59 17.00 -17.11 12.74
C VAL A 59 15.75 -18.00 12.78
N LEU A 60 15.47 -18.67 11.67
CA LEU A 60 14.44 -19.70 11.58
C LEU A 60 15.05 -21.07 11.94
N ALA A 61 14.39 -21.83 12.80
CA ALA A 61 14.73 -23.23 13.07
C ALA A 61 13.51 -24.14 12.87
N ARG A 62 13.75 -25.41 12.53
CA ARG A 62 12.68 -26.41 12.47
C ARG A 62 12.41 -27.00 13.85
N PRO A 63 11.19 -27.49 14.15
CA PRO A 63 10.88 -28.13 15.42
C PRO A 63 11.82 -29.29 15.79
N GLN A 64 12.41 -29.96 14.81
CA GLN A 64 13.32 -31.10 15.03
C GLN A 64 14.79 -30.67 15.23
N HIS A 65 15.09 -29.37 15.18
CA HIS A 65 16.45 -28.88 15.36
C HIS A 65 16.96 -29.22 16.78
N PRO A 66 18.19 -29.73 16.96
CA PRO A 66 18.66 -30.21 18.27
C PRO A 66 18.58 -29.18 19.40
N GLU A 67 18.93 -27.92 19.12
CA GLU A 67 18.81 -26.84 20.12
C GLU A 67 17.34 -26.54 20.48
N VAL A 68 16.42 -26.68 19.52
CA VAL A 68 14.99 -26.50 19.77
C VAL A 68 14.48 -27.63 20.66
N VAL A 69 14.76 -28.90 20.33
CA VAL A 69 14.32 -30.08 21.09
C VAL A 69 14.85 -30.07 22.53
N LYS A 70 16.05 -29.52 22.75
CA LYS A 70 16.65 -29.39 24.07
C LYS A 70 15.86 -28.43 24.98
N GLN A 71 15.34 -27.33 24.42
CA GLN A 71 14.64 -26.28 25.18
C GLN A 71 13.12 -26.49 25.19
N LEU A 72 12.58 -26.90 24.05
CA LEU A 72 11.17 -27.09 23.77
C LEU A 72 10.97 -28.59 23.49
N ARG A 73 10.10 -29.24 24.28
CA ARG A 73 9.78 -30.66 24.11
C ARG A 73 8.88 -30.87 22.87
N ALA A 74 7.87 -31.74 22.95
CA ALA A 74 7.08 -32.15 21.78
C ALA A 74 6.24 -31.04 21.09
N ASP A 75 5.90 -29.93 21.76
CA ASP A 75 5.11 -28.82 21.21
C ASP A 75 5.98 -27.59 20.89
N ALA A 76 6.92 -27.77 19.97
CA ALA A 76 7.91 -26.73 19.64
C ALA A 76 7.49 -25.83 18.46
N ASN A 77 6.51 -26.22 17.64
CA ASN A 77 6.12 -25.43 16.47
C ASN A 77 5.37 -24.14 16.91
N ASN A 78 5.56 -23.05 16.17
CA ASN A 78 5.03 -21.71 16.50
C ASN A 78 5.47 -21.21 17.88
N ARG A 79 6.76 -21.42 18.20
CA ARG A 79 7.39 -20.97 19.43
C ARG A 79 8.59 -20.10 19.09
N PHE A 80 8.88 -19.13 19.95
CA PHE A 80 10.05 -18.27 19.82
C PHE A 80 10.93 -18.37 21.06
N LEU A 81 12.23 -18.45 20.85
CA LEU A 81 13.26 -18.47 21.89
C LEU A 81 14.14 -17.23 21.73
N LEU A 82 14.22 -16.41 22.77
CA LEU A 82 15.11 -15.26 22.81
C LEU A 82 16.31 -15.57 23.70
N TYR A 83 17.52 -15.41 23.18
CA TYR A 83 18.76 -15.56 23.92
C TYR A 83 19.47 -14.21 24.04
N HIS A 84 20.14 -14.00 25.17
CA HIS A 84 21.13 -12.94 25.34
C HIS A 84 22.54 -13.51 25.17
N ARG A 85 23.46 -12.73 24.61
CA ARG A 85 24.81 -13.18 24.30
C ARG A 85 25.54 -13.61 25.57
N GLY A 86 26.06 -14.84 25.54
CA GLY A 86 26.72 -15.47 26.68
C GLY A 86 25.84 -16.46 27.44
N ASP A 87 24.52 -16.40 27.26
CA ASP A 87 23.60 -17.32 27.93
C ASP A 87 23.42 -18.62 27.11
N SER A 88 23.38 -19.74 27.82
CA SER A 88 23.15 -21.08 27.24
C SER A 88 21.67 -21.50 27.23
N THR A 89 20.81 -20.70 27.85
CA THR A 89 19.37 -20.87 27.94
C THR A 89 18.66 -19.61 27.48
N PRO A 90 17.47 -19.71 26.89
CA PRO A 90 16.72 -18.54 26.46
C PRO A 90 16.34 -17.66 27.66
N VAL A 91 16.54 -16.34 27.53
CA VAL A 91 16.07 -15.34 28.50
C VAL A 91 14.54 -15.19 28.46
N TRP A 92 13.93 -15.53 27.32
CA TRP A 92 12.48 -15.57 27.17
C TRP A 92 12.06 -16.61 26.14
N THR A 93 10.92 -17.24 26.40
CA THR A 93 10.29 -18.20 25.50
C THR A 93 8.82 -17.83 25.34
N SER A 94 8.33 -17.77 24.10
CA SER A 94 6.93 -17.44 23.83
C SER A 94 5.97 -18.52 24.33
N PRO A 95 4.70 -18.17 24.63
CA PRO A 95 3.65 -19.17 24.78
C PRO A 95 3.42 -19.94 23.47
N SER A 96 2.70 -21.07 23.57
CA SER A 96 2.24 -21.83 22.40
C SER A 96 1.25 -20.98 21.59
N GLY A 97 1.46 -20.88 20.28
CA GLY A 97 0.59 -20.12 19.38
C GLY A 97 0.71 -18.59 19.50
N ALA A 98 1.82 -18.08 20.03
CA ALA A 98 2.07 -16.64 20.15
C ALA A 98 1.97 -15.94 18.79
N ARG A 99 1.32 -14.76 18.77
CA ARG A 99 1.22 -13.96 17.54
C ARG A 99 2.52 -13.23 17.26
N TRP A 100 2.75 -12.91 15.99
CA TRP A 100 3.91 -12.11 15.57
C TRP A 100 4.06 -10.81 16.37
N SER A 101 2.96 -10.06 16.57
CA SER A 101 2.99 -8.80 17.32
C SER A 101 3.39 -8.98 18.78
N GLU A 102 2.94 -10.05 19.44
CA GLU A 102 3.30 -10.35 20.83
C GLU A 102 4.78 -10.68 20.96
N ILE A 103 5.34 -11.44 20.01
CA ILE A 103 6.77 -11.74 19.95
C ILE A 103 7.57 -10.47 19.69
N GLN A 104 7.13 -9.64 18.73
CA GLN A 104 7.79 -8.37 18.43
C GLN A 104 7.82 -7.46 19.65
N ASP A 105 6.69 -7.25 20.32
CA ASP A 105 6.60 -6.36 21.47
C ASP A 105 7.54 -6.83 22.59
N LYS A 106 7.59 -8.14 22.85
CA LYS A 106 8.51 -8.71 23.85
C LYS A 106 9.97 -8.58 23.45
N VAL A 107 10.32 -8.85 22.20
CA VAL A 107 11.68 -8.65 21.70
C VAL A 107 12.09 -7.19 21.83
N MET A 108 11.21 -6.26 21.42
CA MET A 108 11.45 -4.83 21.57
C MET A 108 11.61 -4.45 23.03
N GLU A 109 10.83 -5.01 23.95
CA GLU A 109 11.00 -4.80 25.39
C GLU A 109 12.45 -5.16 25.82
N PHE A 110 12.97 -6.33 25.46
CA PHE A 110 14.34 -6.72 25.83
C PHE A 110 15.43 -5.88 25.16
N VAL A 111 15.26 -5.61 23.86
CA VAL A 111 16.21 -4.85 23.04
C VAL A 111 16.25 -3.37 23.45
N THR A 112 15.11 -2.81 23.88
CA THR A 112 14.99 -1.39 24.29
C THR A 112 15.19 -1.19 25.79
N HIS A 113 14.75 -2.08 26.69
CA HIS A 113 14.90 -1.89 28.14
C HIS A 113 16.33 -2.12 28.66
N HIS A 114 17.25 -2.64 27.85
CA HIS A 114 18.69 -2.49 28.12
C HIS A 114 19.23 -1.08 27.82
N ALA A 115 18.36 -0.17 27.35
CA ALA A 115 18.55 1.27 27.31
C ALA A 115 17.43 1.96 28.13
N ALA A 116 17.66 2.08 29.45
CA ALA A 116 16.97 2.93 30.46
C ALA A 116 15.43 3.20 30.34
N PRO A 117 14.65 3.01 31.41
CA PRO A 117 13.20 3.18 31.37
C PRO A 117 12.78 4.67 31.47
N PRO A 118 11.72 5.12 30.78
CA PRO A 118 10.99 6.32 31.15
C PRO A 118 9.88 6.01 32.17
N LYS A 119 9.69 6.97 33.07
CA LYS A 119 8.79 6.96 34.23
C LYS A 119 7.35 7.34 33.83
N SER A 120 6.40 6.63 34.45
CA SER A 120 5.07 7.02 34.94
C SER A 120 4.21 8.09 34.25
N ALA A 121 3.02 7.62 33.83
CA ALA A 121 1.67 8.10 34.11
C ALA A 121 1.13 9.39 33.44
N GLU A 122 0.06 9.23 32.66
CA GLU A 122 -0.93 10.28 32.40
C GLU A 122 -2.31 9.87 32.92
N LYS A 123 -2.91 10.74 33.74
CA LYS A 123 -4.29 10.65 34.22
C LYS A 123 -5.19 11.40 33.23
N SER A 124 -6.28 10.76 32.84
CA SER A 124 -7.40 11.34 32.10
C SER A 124 -8.10 12.45 32.91
N THR A 125 -8.23 13.64 32.32
CA THR A 125 -9.08 14.73 32.80
C THR A 125 -10.41 14.77 32.06
N ALA A 126 -11.47 15.02 32.83
CA ALA A 126 -12.88 15.01 32.44
C ALA A 126 -13.27 16.08 31.41
N VAL A 127 -14.32 15.77 30.64
CA VAL A 127 -14.91 16.60 29.59
C VAL A 127 -15.82 17.68 30.20
N GLU A 128 -15.61 18.93 29.80
CA GLU A 128 -16.46 20.09 30.13
C GLU A 128 -17.54 20.32 29.03
N PRO A 129 -18.75 20.85 29.35
CA PRO A 129 -19.90 20.86 28.44
C PRO A 129 -19.75 21.73 27.19
N GLN A 130 -20.35 21.27 26.09
CA GLN A 130 -20.32 21.88 24.75
C GLN A 130 -20.89 23.30 24.69
N ALA A 131 -20.10 24.21 24.10
CA ALA A 131 -20.51 25.55 23.69
C ALA A 131 -21.56 25.52 22.56
N PRO A 132 -22.44 26.53 22.46
CA PRO A 132 -23.48 26.58 21.42
C PRO A 132 -22.87 26.73 20.02
N ALA A 133 -23.56 26.16 19.03
CA ALA A 133 -23.07 26.03 17.65
C ALA A 133 -22.72 27.40 17.03
N PRO A 134 -21.52 27.55 16.44
CA PRO A 134 -21.14 28.79 15.78
C PRO A 134 -21.98 28.98 14.52
N THR A 135 -22.68 30.11 14.41
CA THR A 135 -23.23 30.58 13.13
C THR A 135 -22.08 31.11 12.29
N ALA A 136 -21.33 30.20 11.68
CA ALA A 136 -20.36 30.55 10.66
C ALA A 136 -21.11 31.03 9.41
N GLU A 137 -20.78 32.21 8.90
CA GLU A 137 -21.14 32.60 7.54
C GLU A 137 -20.57 31.55 6.59
N ILE A 138 -21.43 30.68 6.05
CA ILE A 138 -21.01 29.61 5.16
C ILE A 138 -20.62 30.26 3.83
N ASP A 139 -19.34 30.21 3.50
CA ASP A 139 -18.87 30.60 2.18
C ASP A 139 -19.48 29.65 1.13
N MET A 140 -20.43 30.16 0.36
CA MET A 140 -21.13 29.41 -0.66
C MET A 140 -20.27 29.23 -1.93
N SER A 141 -19.12 29.89 -2.04
CA SER A 141 -18.23 29.72 -3.19
C SER A 141 -17.73 28.28 -3.33
N GLN A 142 -17.62 27.54 -2.22
CA GLN A 142 -17.20 26.14 -2.22
C GLN A 142 -18.18 25.20 -2.95
N TYR A 143 -19.44 25.62 -3.14
CA TYR A 143 -20.46 24.85 -3.85
C TYR A 143 -20.57 25.21 -5.33
N LYS A 144 -19.73 26.14 -5.82
CA LYS A 144 -19.70 26.47 -7.24
C LYS A 144 -19.00 25.35 -8.01
N VAL A 145 -19.62 24.95 -9.11
CA VAL A 145 -19.01 24.02 -10.06
C VAL A 145 -18.14 24.80 -11.03
N GLU A 146 -16.86 24.46 -11.07
CA GLU A 146 -15.89 25.14 -11.91
C GLU A 146 -15.75 24.44 -13.26
N LEU A 147 -15.91 25.20 -14.35
CA LEU A 147 -15.77 24.65 -15.70
C LEU A 147 -14.35 24.14 -15.97
N ALA A 148 -13.33 24.72 -15.32
CA ALA A 148 -11.96 24.25 -15.40
C ALA A 148 -11.84 22.79 -14.90
N ASP A 149 -12.50 22.48 -13.77
CA ASP A 149 -12.51 21.12 -13.23
C ASP A 149 -13.20 20.15 -14.19
N ILE A 150 -14.35 20.50 -14.75
CA ILE A 150 -15.06 19.66 -15.73
C ILE A 150 -14.18 19.39 -16.98
N LYS A 151 -13.53 20.43 -17.51
CA LYS A 151 -12.62 20.31 -18.67
C LYS A 151 -11.45 19.40 -18.37
N SER A 152 -10.82 19.58 -17.21
CA SER A 152 -9.73 18.76 -16.72
C SER A 152 -10.15 17.30 -16.52
N THR A 153 -11.32 17.05 -15.95
CA THR A 153 -11.89 15.69 -15.80
C THR A 153 -12.05 15.01 -17.15
N ILE A 154 -12.72 15.67 -18.11
CA ILE A 154 -12.96 15.09 -19.44
C ILE A 154 -11.62 14.84 -20.15
N SER A 155 -10.67 15.77 -20.04
CA SER A 155 -9.32 15.57 -20.60
C SER A 155 -8.63 14.36 -19.99
N TYR A 156 -8.63 14.24 -18.66
CA TYR A 156 -8.02 13.13 -17.94
C TYR A 156 -8.66 11.78 -18.32
N MET A 157 -10.00 11.71 -18.40
CA MET A 157 -10.71 10.50 -18.84
C MET A 157 -10.27 10.05 -20.24
N LEU A 158 -10.26 10.97 -21.20
CA LEU A 158 -10.02 10.67 -22.61
C LEU A 158 -8.54 10.37 -22.92
N PHE A 159 -7.61 11.16 -22.37
CA PHE A 159 -6.19 11.07 -22.69
C PHE A 159 -5.40 10.16 -21.75
N GLN A 160 -5.90 9.87 -20.54
CA GLN A 160 -5.14 9.12 -19.53
C GLN A 160 -5.87 7.84 -19.13
N GLU A 161 -7.12 7.89 -18.68
CA GLU A 161 -7.79 6.69 -18.17
C GLU A 161 -8.12 5.66 -19.26
N ILE A 162 -8.79 6.08 -20.32
CA ILE A 162 -9.14 5.18 -21.43
C ILE A 162 -7.87 4.71 -22.14
N ALA A 163 -6.86 5.58 -22.20
CA ALA A 163 -5.56 5.32 -22.76
C ALA A 163 -4.71 4.26 -22.01
N ARG A 164 -5.08 3.86 -20.79
CA ARG A 164 -4.31 2.88 -20.01
C ARG A 164 -4.50 1.44 -20.50
N GLN A 165 -5.56 1.15 -21.24
CA GLN A 165 -5.86 -0.20 -21.72
C GLN A 165 -5.29 -0.39 -23.12
N GLN A 166 -4.36 -1.33 -23.28
CA GLN A 166 -3.74 -1.64 -24.59
C GLN A 166 -4.78 -2.07 -25.63
N VAL A 167 -5.76 -2.85 -25.20
CA VAL A 167 -6.90 -3.30 -26.00
C VAL A 167 -8.16 -3.14 -25.17
N VAL A 168 -9.21 -2.58 -25.77
CA VAL A 168 -10.53 -2.43 -25.18
C VAL A 168 -11.50 -3.31 -25.98
N ASP A 169 -12.03 -4.34 -25.34
CA ASP A 169 -12.96 -5.31 -25.93
C ASP A 169 -14.05 -5.74 -24.91
N GLY A 170 -14.93 -6.65 -25.34
CA GLY A 170 -15.94 -7.27 -24.47
C GLY A 170 -16.82 -6.26 -23.72
N GLU A 171 -17.02 -6.49 -22.42
CA GLU A 171 -17.81 -5.60 -21.55
C GLU A 171 -17.18 -4.20 -21.41
N GLY A 172 -15.85 -4.10 -21.47
CA GLY A 172 -15.14 -2.83 -21.39
C GLY A 172 -15.49 -1.91 -22.57
N LEU A 173 -15.54 -2.45 -23.78
CA LEU A 173 -15.94 -1.69 -24.98
C LEU A 173 -17.42 -1.33 -24.97
N VAL A 174 -18.30 -2.23 -24.50
CA VAL A 174 -19.74 -1.95 -24.35
C VAL A 174 -19.96 -0.81 -23.35
N GLY A 175 -19.26 -0.86 -22.22
CA GLY A 175 -19.27 0.20 -21.20
C GLY A 175 -18.78 1.53 -21.75
N LEU A 176 -17.66 1.53 -22.48
CA LEU A 176 -17.09 2.73 -23.08
C LEU A 176 -18.03 3.37 -24.13
N LYS A 177 -18.65 2.55 -25.01
CA LYS A 177 -19.65 3.00 -25.98
C LYS A 177 -20.86 3.65 -25.29
N SER A 178 -21.35 3.03 -24.22
CA SER A 178 -22.49 3.56 -23.46
C SER A 178 -22.12 4.86 -22.73
N TRP A 179 -20.93 4.91 -22.13
CA TRP A 179 -20.42 6.06 -21.41
C TRP A 179 -20.24 7.27 -22.33
N ILE A 180 -19.54 7.13 -23.46
CA ILE A 180 -19.28 8.27 -24.34
C ILE A 180 -20.56 8.79 -24.98
N HIS A 181 -21.53 7.91 -25.25
CA HIS A 181 -22.85 8.29 -25.74
C HIS A 181 -23.62 9.14 -24.72
N ALA A 182 -23.55 8.77 -23.43
CA ALA A 182 -24.16 9.56 -22.37
C ALA A 182 -23.45 10.91 -22.19
N VAL A 183 -22.12 10.92 -22.14
CA VAL A 183 -21.33 12.13 -21.95
C VAL A 183 -21.47 13.10 -23.13
N SER A 184 -21.53 12.61 -24.37
CA SER A 184 -21.74 13.45 -25.56
C SER A 184 -23.08 14.19 -25.53
N LYS A 185 -24.10 13.57 -24.91
CA LYS A 185 -25.45 14.13 -24.81
C LYS A 185 -25.65 15.06 -23.64
N TYR A 186 -25.11 14.71 -22.46
CA TYR A 186 -25.49 15.35 -21.20
C TYR A 186 -24.39 16.18 -20.53
N ALA A 187 -23.11 16.03 -20.92
CA ALA A 187 -22.03 16.73 -20.24
C ALA A 187 -22.18 18.27 -20.34
N PRO A 188 -22.06 18.99 -19.22
CA PRO A 188 -22.10 20.45 -19.19
C PRO A 188 -20.77 21.03 -19.68
N ALA A 189 -20.53 20.98 -21.00
CA ALA A 189 -19.30 21.42 -21.63
C ALA A 189 -19.52 22.49 -22.72
N THR A 190 -18.45 23.20 -23.07
CA THR A 190 -18.47 24.19 -24.16
C THR A 190 -18.76 23.53 -25.51
N THR A 191 -19.27 24.31 -26.48
CA THR A 191 -19.62 23.80 -27.82
C THR A 191 -18.49 23.01 -28.51
N PRO A 192 -17.22 23.46 -28.50
CA PRO A 192 -16.13 22.68 -29.09
C PRO A 192 -15.92 21.32 -28.42
N ILE A 193 -16.01 21.25 -27.08
CA ILE A 193 -15.87 20.00 -26.34
C ILE A 193 -17.04 19.06 -26.63
N ARG A 194 -18.27 19.59 -26.69
CA ARG A 194 -19.45 18.78 -27.07
C ARG A 194 -19.32 18.21 -28.48
N ARG A 195 -18.76 18.98 -29.42
CA ARG A 195 -18.47 18.49 -30.79
C ARG A 195 -17.40 17.40 -30.78
N LEU A 196 -16.35 17.54 -29.97
CA LEU A 196 -15.33 16.50 -29.80
C LEU A 196 -15.96 15.20 -29.30
N LEU A 197 -16.71 15.27 -28.19
CA LEU A 197 -17.38 14.10 -27.60
C LEU A 197 -18.35 13.44 -28.57
N TYR A 198 -19.11 14.23 -29.33
CA TYR A 198 -20.02 13.72 -30.36
C TYR A 198 -19.29 13.01 -31.50
N ARG A 199 -18.19 13.58 -32.04
CA ARG A 199 -17.40 12.94 -33.10
C ARG A 199 -16.73 11.65 -32.61
N MET A 200 -16.26 11.65 -31.37
CA MET A 200 -15.70 10.45 -30.74
C MET A 200 -16.78 9.38 -30.52
N ASP A 201 -17.98 9.75 -30.07
CA ASP A 201 -19.12 8.84 -29.94
C ASP A 201 -19.46 8.21 -31.29
N GLN A 202 -19.69 9.01 -32.33
CA GLN A 202 -20.00 8.50 -33.68
C GLN A 202 -18.96 7.51 -34.20
N TRP A 203 -17.68 7.84 -34.02
CA TRP A 203 -16.59 6.96 -34.42
C TRP A 203 -16.55 5.67 -33.59
N LEU A 204 -16.74 5.76 -32.27
CA LEU A 204 -16.68 4.63 -31.37
C LEU A 204 -17.85 3.67 -31.60
N GLN A 205 -19.06 4.18 -31.88
CA GLN A 205 -20.21 3.32 -32.20
C GLN A 205 -19.94 2.43 -33.43
N GLY A 206 -19.19 2.95 -34.41
CA GLY A 206 -18.78 2.22 -35.61
C GLY A 206 -17.63 1.23 -35.42
N GLN A 207 -16.96 1.20 -34.26
CA GLN A 207 -15.89 0.22 -34.00
C GLN A 207 -16.42 -1.20 -33.87
N GLY A 208 -15.60 -2.16 -34.26
CA GLY A 208 -15.87 -3.59 -34.16
C GLY A 208 -15.90 -4.12 -32.71
N PRO A 209 -15.68 -5.43 -32.49
CA PRO A 209 -15.74 -6.03 -31.16
C PRO A 209 -14.54 -5.68 -30.26
N SER A 210 -13.48 -5.12 -30.82
CA SER A 210 -12.28 -4.68 -30.10
C SER A 210 -11.70 -3.42 -30.75
N MET A 211 -10.91 -2.68 -29.98
CA MET A 211 -10.21 -1.47 -30.39
C MET A 211 -8.88 -1.36 -29.63
N THR A 212 -7.82 -0.93 -30.30
CA THR A 212 -6.51 -0.72 -29.64
C THR A 212 -6.41 0.67 -29.02
N TYR A 213 -5.49 0.82 -28.07
CA TYR A 213 -5.10 2.13 -27.54
C TYR A 213 -4.63 3.09 -28.64
N GLU A 214 -3.87 2.58 -29.62
CA GLU A 214 -3.37 3.38 -30.74
C GLU A 214 -4.50 3.92 -31.60
N ASP A 215 -5.52 3.10 -31.88
CA ASP A 215 -6.72 3.53 -32.63
C ASP A 215 -7.45 4.66 -31.90
N TRP A 216 -7.66 4.49 -30.59
CA TRP A 216 -8.29 5.49 -29.73
C TRP A 216 -7.52 6.80 -29.73
N THR A 217 -6.22 6.75 -29.43
CA THR A 217 -5.39 7.94 -29.28
C THR A 217 -5.25 8.67 -30.59
N LYS A 218 -4.99 7.95 -31.68
CA LYS A 218 -4.90 8.55 -33.02
C LYS A 218 -6.20 9.27 -33.37
N LYS A 219 -7.36 8.66 -33.11
CA LYS A 219 -8.64 9.31 -33.42
C LYS A 219 -8.91 10.52 -32.52
N LEU A 220 -8.65 10.40 -31.23
CA LEU A 220 -8.83 11.49 -30.28
C LEU A 220 -7.96 12.69 -30.65
N GLU A 221 -6.70 12.46 -31.01
CA GLU A 221 -5.76 13.49 -31.46
C GLU A 221 -6.21 14.17 -32.76
N GLU A 222 -6.66 13.39 -33.75
CA GLU A 222 -7.24 13.90 -35.01
C GLU A 222 -8.42 14.84 -34.71
N VAL A 223 -9.40 14.38 -33.93
CA VAL A 223 -10.60 15.16 -33.61
C VAL A 223 -10.28 16.38 -32.74
N HIS A 224 -9.36 16.25 -31.79
CA HIS A 224 -8.95 17.33 -30.89
C HIS A 224 -8.24 18.44 -31.68
N THR A 225 -7.33 18.08 -32.57
CA THR A 225 -6.62 19.02 -33.44
C THR A 225 -7.56 19.72 -34.42
N ASP A 226 -8.43 18.96 -35.10
CA ASP A 226 -9.43 19.49 -36.05
C ASP A 226 -10.38 20.52 -35.44
N LEU A 227 -10.62 20.42 -34.13
CA LEU A 227 -11.49 21.33 -33.38
C LEU A 227 -10.73 22.45 -32.65
N GLY A 228 -9.44 22.61 -32.91
CA GLY A 228 -8.62 23.68 -32.32
C GLY A 228 -8.25 23.44 -30.85
N ASN A 229 -8.02 22.19 -30.47
CA ASN A 229 -7.59 21.77 -29.12
C ASN A 229 -8.55 22.18 -27.99
N PRO A 230 -9.82 21.73 -28.00
CA PRO A 230 -10.85 22.22 -27.09
C PRO A 230 -10.70 21.77 -25.62
N LEU A 231 -9.88 20.76 -25.35
CA LEU A 231 -9.57 20.25 -24.01
C LEU A 231 -8.14 20.62 -23.60
N PRO A 232 -7.91 20.94 -22.31
CA PRO A 232 -6.58 21.31 -21.82
C PRO A 232 -5.64 20.08 -21.81
N ARG A 233 -4.37 20.28 -22.17
CA ARG A 233 -3.32 19.25 -22.05
C ARG A 233 -2.76 19.16 -20.64
N GLU A 234 -2.57 20.32 -20.03
CA GLU A 234 -2.18 20.43 -18.63
C GLU A 234 -3.43 20.44 -17.75
N ILE A 235 -3.46 19.55 -16.78
CA ILE A 235 -4.60 19.37 -15.89
C ILE A 235 -4.52 20.38 -14.78
N GLU A 236 -5.55 21.21 -14.66
CA GLU A 236 -5.68 22.21 -13.61
C GLU A 236 -6.95 21.96 -12.79
N TRP A 237 -6.82 22.06 -11.47
CA TRP A 237 -7.94 21.93 -10.54
C TRP A 237 -8.17 23.24 -9.79
N VAL A 238 -9.43 23.69 -9.72
CA VAL A 238 -9.86 24.89 -9.02
C VAL A 238 -10.67 24.49 -7.78
N ALA A 239 -11.94 24.13 -7.93
CA ALA A 239 -12.77 23.68 -6.83
C ALA A 239 -12.44 22.24 -6.44
N CYS A 240 -11.92 21.42 -7.36
CA CYS A 240 -11.43 20.07 -7.06
C CYS A 240 -9.97 19.99 -6.57
N LYS A 241 -9.30 21.13 -6.36
CA LYS A 241 -7.93 21.15 -5.85
C LYS A 241 -7.86 20.62 -4.41
N GLY A 242 -6.96 19.67 -4.18
CA GLY A 242 -6.65 19.18 -2.84
C GLY A 242 -5.69 20.12 -2.09
N SER A 243 -5.65 19.99 -0.76
CA SER A 243 -4.63 20.64 0.07
C SER A 243 -3.21 20.13 -0.22
N LYS A 244 -3.10 18.92 -0.77
CA LYS A 244 -1.86 18.31 -1.29
C LYS A 244 -2.13 17.70 -2.67
N PRO A 245 -1.08 17.51 -3.50
CA PRO A 245 -1.24 17.00 -4.86
C PRO A 245 -1.94 15.64 -4.99
N HIS A 246 -1.82 14.76 -3.99
CA HIS A 246 -2.43 13.42 -3.98
C HIS A 246 -3.84 13.39 -3.37
N PHE A 247 -4.38 14.54 -2.95
CA PHE A 247 -5.75 14.63 -2.46
C PHE A 247 -6.67 15.21 -3.53
N ARG A 248 -7.89 14.68 -3.62
CA ARG A 248 -8.93 15.13 -4.56
C ARG A 248 -8.46 15.06 -6.02
N GLY A 249 -8.53 16.17 -6.77
CA GLY A 249 -8.20 16.23 -8.18
C GLY A 249 -9.17 15.42 -9.02
N TYR A 250 -8.63 14.47 -9.80
CA TYR A 250 -9.41 13.69 -10.76
C TYR A 250 -10.63 13.00 -10.14
N THR A 251 -10.45 12.35 -8.99
CA THR A 251 -11.56 11.64 -8.33
C THR A 251 -12.68 12.57 -7.90
N CYS A 252 -12.37 13.79 -7.45
CA CYS A 252 -13.37 14.82 -7.18
C CYS A 252 -14.11 15.20 -8.47
N GLY A 253 -13.36 15.46 -9.54
CA GLY A 253 -13.94 15.91 -10.81
C GLY A 253 -14.82 14.87 -11.49
N VAL A 254 -14.64 13.57 -11.21
CA VAL A 254 -15.51 12.48 -11.68
C VAL A 254 -16.86 12.48 -10.96
N TRP A 255 -16.89 12.89 -9.68
CA TRP A 255 -18.11 12.93 -8.87
C TRP A 255 -18.98 14.16 -9.15
N VAL A 256 -18.37 15.24 -9.64
CA VAL A 256 -19.03 16.50 -10.04
C VAL A 256 -19.68 16.35 -11.41
#